data_AF-A0A2V9MQ57-F1
#
_entry.id   AF-A0A2V9MQ57-F1
#
_cell.length_a   1.000
_cell.length_b   1.000
_cell.length_c   1.000
_cell.angle_alpha   90.00
_cell.angle_beta   90.00
_cell.angle_gamma   90.00
#
_symmetry.space_group_name_H-M   'P 1'
#
loop_
_entity.id
_entity.type
_entity.pdbx_description
1 polymer ?
#
loop_
_entity_poly.entity_id
_entity_poly.type
_entity_poly.pdbx_seq_one_letter_code
_entity_poly.pdbx_strand_id
1 'polypeptide(L)'
;MKRFLRASPILLLLISLSAFADSFTLLLAPGSPEGGNFEFISRQPGISVFLVGTVPESFYSNSLIAPGSTLGGTSEVFVDGGAIKINGVSYDNLGLDIGSLFVSSFTFPTNGKDFTVPVSASFSVDELIVGVGNIHLNGTASGKVTFKFNSNVGLYSPSTIFLTTVPEPSTLGLLGIGLTGILALARKKLKLIQ
;
A
#
# COMPACT_ATOMS: atom_id res chain seq x y z
N MET A 1 33.21 -30.60 -10.18
CA MET A 1 32.00 -29.85 -9.73
C MET A 1 31.93 -28.39 -10.26
N LYS A 2 32.46 -28.07 -11.46
CA LYS A 2 32.43 -26.68 -12.00
C LYS A 2 31.09 -26.25 -12.61
N ARG A 3 30.18 -27.21 -12.90
CA ARG A 3 28.90 -26.96 -13.57
C ARG A 3 27.83 -26.41 -12.61
N PHE A 4 27.76 -26.93 -11.38
CA PHE A 4 26.88 -26.42 -10.33
C PHE A 4 27.19 -24.97 -9.92
N LEU A 5 28.47 -24.60 -9.83
CA LEU A 5 28.89 -23.21 -9.55
C LEU A 5 28.46 -22.21 -10.65
N ARG A 6 28.23 -22.67 -11.89
CA ARG A 6 27.74 -21.80 -12.98
C ARG A 6 26.21 -21.72 -13.01
N ALA A 7 25.51 -22.77 -12.57
CA ALA A 7 24.05 -22.79 -12.50
C ALA A 7 23.50 -22.01 -11.30
N SER A 8 24.23 -21.95 -10.19
CA SER A 8 23.81 -21.26 -8.97
C SER A 8 23.47 -19.77 -9.12
N PRO A 9 24.25 -18.92 -9.83
CA PRO A 9 23.86 -17.53 -10.05
C PRO A 9 22.64 -17.39 -10.98
N ILE A 10 22.46 -18.30 -11.94
CA ILE A 10 21.28 -18.32 -12.82
C ILE A 10 20.03 -18.73 -12.01
N LEU A 11 20.16 -19.71 -11.12
CA LEU A 11 19.09 -20.12 -10.22
C LEU A 11 18.71 -18.99 -9.26
N LEU A 12 19.69 -18.30 -8.65
CA LEU A 12 19.45 -17.13 -7.81
C LEU A 12 18.79 -15.98 -8.59
N LEU A 13 19.21 -15.74 -9.83
CA LEU A 13 18.60 -14.75 -10.71
C LEU A 13 17.14 -15.14 -11.02
N LEU A 14 16.87 -16.39 -11.37
CA LEU A 14 15.52 -16.92 -11.63
C LEU A 14 14.61 -16.87 -10.39
N ILE A 15 15.14 -17.18 -9.21
CA ILE A 15 14.40 -17.07 -7.94
C ILE A 15 14.13 -15.59 -7.61
N SER A 16 15.08 -14.68 -7.88
CA SER A 16 14.88 -13.23 -7.67
C SER A 16 13.92 -12.59 -8.67
N LEU A 17 13.83 -13.11 -9.90
CA LEU A 17 12.85 -12.69 -10.92
C LEU A 17 11.41 -13.07 -10.54
N SER A 18 11.23 -14.02 -9.63
CA SER A 18 9.92 -14.49 -9.16
C SER A 18 9.35 -13.66 -8.00
N ALA A 19 10.13 -12.72 -7.46
CA ALA A 19 9.67 -11.81 -6.42
C ALA A 19 8.86 -10.66 -7.03
N PHE A 20 7.73 -10.97 -7.67
CA PHE A 20 6.66 -9.99 -7.82
C PHE A 20 6.12 -9.76 -6.41
N ALA A 21 6.60 -8.71 -5.75
CA ALA A 21 6.00 -8.27 -4.51
C ALA A 21 4.58 -7.79 -4.83
N ASP A 22 3.58 -8.35 -4.16
CA ASP A 22 2.23 -7.81 -4.19
C ASP A 22 2.31 -6.33 -3.82
N SER A 23 1.75 -5.47 -4.67
CA SER A 23 1.74 -4.04 -4.43
C SER A 23 0.34 -3.60 -4.05
N PHE A 24 0.23 -2.99 -2.87
CA PHE A 24 -1.00 -2.36 -2.42
C PHE A 24 -0.79 -0.85 -2.35
N THR A 25 -1.76 -0.10 -2.84
CA THR A 25 -1.84 1.35 -2.69
C THR A 25 -3.19 1.67 -2.08
N LEU A 26 -3.17 2.50 -1.05
CA LEU A 26 -4.35 3.00 -0.37
C LEU A 26 -4.28 4.51 -0.38
N LEU A 27 -5.34 5.15 -0.86
CA LEU A 27 -5.53 6.58 -0.80
C LEU A 27 -6.78 6.86 0.02
N LEU A 28 -6.65 7.77 0.97
CA LEU A 28 -7.76 8.32 1.73
C LEU A 28 -7.65 9.85 1.68
N ALA A 29 -8.54 10.47 0.92
CA ALA A 29 -8.68 11.91 0.84
C ALA A 29 -9.62 12.42 1.95
N PRO A 30 -9.50 13.68 2.38
CA PRO A 30 -10.51 14.30 3.22
C PRO A 30 -11.87 14.26 2.51
N GLY A 31 -12.88 13.64 3.14
CA GLY A 31 -14.20 13.50 2.54
C GLY A 31 -14.91 14.84 2.29
N SER A 32 -15.71 14.87 1.23
CA SER A 32 -16.78 15.85 1.05
C SER A 32 -18.14 15.12 1.01
N PRO A 33 -19.26 15.82 1.21
CA PRO A 33 -20.59 15.19 1.20
C PRO A 33 -21.00 14.58 -0.15
N GLU A 34 -20.26 14.89 -1.22
CA GLU A 34 -20.68 14.67 -2.61
C GLU A 34 -19.81 13.67 -3.38
N GLY A 35 -18.78 13.07 -2.77
CA GLY A 35 -17.86 12.21 -3.52
C GLY A 35 -17.11 11.16 -2.71
N GLY A 36 -16.71 10.10 -3.41
CA GLY A 36 -15.83 9.05 -2.89
C GLY A 36 -14.48 9.60 -2.45
N ASN A 37 -14.08 9.26 -1.24
CA ASN A 37 -12.86 9.74 -0.60
C ASN A 37 -11.85 8.63 -0.31
N PHE A 38 -12.14 7.41 -0.75
CA PHE A 38 -11.31 6.23 -0.56
C PHE A 38 -11.00 5.56 -1.90
N GLU A 39 -9.76 5.11 -2.06
CA GLU A 39 -9.31 4.32 -3.19
C GLU A 39 -8.36 3.22 -2.71
N PHE A 40 -8.57 2.01 -3.24
CA PHE A 40 -7.73 0.84 -3.00
C PHE A 40 -7.29 0.22 -4.32
N ILE A 41 -5.99 0.10 -4.52
CA ILE A 41 -5.39 -0.62 -5.63
C ILE A 41 -4.59 -1.78 -5.09
N SER A 42 -4.87 -2.97 -5.62
CA SER A 42 -4.03 -4.16 -5.42
C SER A 42 -3.52 -4.67 -6.76
N ARG A 43 -2.23 -5.02 -6.82
CA ARG A 43 -1.65 -5.71 -7.97
C ARG A 43 -0.87 -6.92 -7.47
N GLN A 44 -1.33 -8.09 -7.89
CA GLN A 44 -0.78 -9.39 -7.59
C GLN A 44 -0.58 -10.15 -8.91
N PRO A 45 0.25 -11.21 -8.94
CA PRO A 45 0.37 -12.06 -10.12
C PRO A 45 -1.00 -12.62 -10.55
N GLY A 46 -1.46 -12.23 -11.74
CA GLY A 46 -2.73 -12.69 -12.30
C GLY A 46 -4.00 -12.00 -11.75
N ILE A 47 -3.89 -11.13 -10.74
CA ILE A 47 -5.03 -10.38 -10.18
C ILE A 47 -4.68 -8.90 -10.06
N SER A 48 -5.50 -8.01 -10.60
CA SER A 48 -5.42 -6.58 -10.30
C SER A 48 -6.78 -6.05 -9.89
N VAL A 49 -6.81 -5.26 -8.83
CA VAL A 49 -8.02 -4.71 -8.24
C VAL A 49 -7.87 -3.20 -8.16
N PHE A 50 -8.95 -2.51 -8.49
CA PHE A 50 -9.15 -1.10 -8.25
C PHE A 50 -10.54 -0.95 -7.63
N LEU A 51 -10.62 -0.44 -6.41
CA LEU A 51 -11.87 -0.14 -5.73
C LEU A 51 -11.89 1.33 -5.33
N VAL A 52 -13.06 1.93 -5.44
CA VAL A 52 -13.36 3.25 -4.92
C VAL A 52 -14.52 3.16 -3.95
N GLY A 53 -14.56 4.12 -3.03
CA GLY A 53 -15.62 4.16 -2.06
C GLY A 53 -15.57 5.38 -1.17
N THR A 54 -16.32 5.30 -0.09
CA THR A 54 -16.50 6.38 0.86
C THR A 54 -16.33 5.89 2.30
N VAL A 55 -15.59 6.63 3.12
CA VAL A 55 -15.62 6.50 4.58
C VAL A 55 -16.54 7.55 5.19
N PRO A 56 -17.18 7.28 6.34
CA PRO A 56 -17.96 8.27 7.08
C PRO A 56 -17.20 9.57 7.32
N GLU A 57 -17.89 10.72 7.21
CA GLU A 57 -17.31 12.04 7.53
C GLU A 57 -16.83 12.14 8.98
N SER A 58 -17.44 11.37 9.88
CA SER A 58 -17.02 11.25 11.27
C SER A 58 -15.64 10.60 11.44
N PHE A 59 -15.19 9.81 10.45
CA PHE A 59 -13.88 9.20 10.45
C PHE A 59 -12.84 10.11 9.78
N TYR A 60 -13.13 10.62 8.58
CA TYR A 60 -12.24 11.54 7.89
C TYR A 60 -12.96 12.51 6.95
N SER A 61 -12.93 13.80 7.30
CA SER A 61 -13.60 14.88 6.55
C SER A 61 -12.64 16.01 6.17
N ASN A 62 -13.13 16.93 5.34
CA ASN A 62 -12.49 18.20 5.00
C ASN A 62 -12.46 19.23 6.15
N SER A 63 -12.98 18.89 7.33
CA SER A 63 -13.00 19.80 8.48
C SER A 63 -11.61 20.04 9.06
N LEU A 64 -11.40 21.25 9.60
CA LEU A 64 -10.18 21.59 10.33
C LEU A 64 -10.12 20.83 11.66
N ILE A 65 -8.92 20.44 12.07
CA ILE A 65 -8.69 19.54 13.20
C ILE A 65 -8.05 20.30 14.35
N ALA A 66 -8.63 20.21 15.54
CA ALA A 66 -8.09 20.87 16.72
C ALA A 66 -6.77 20.22 17.20
N PRO A 67 -5.81 21.02 17.72
CA PRO A 67 -4.65 20.48 18.40
C PRO A 67 -5.06 19.58 19.58
N GLY A 68 -4.37 18.45 19.77
CA GLY A 68 -4.70 17.46 20.80
C GLY A 68 -5.81 16.47 20.40
N SER A 69 -6.51 16.68 19.27
CA SER A 69 -7.43 15.67 18.72
C SER A 69 -6.68 14.42 18.28
N THR A 70 -7.37 13.28 18.25
CA THR A 70 -6.83 12.01 17.77
C THR A 70 -7.52 11.62 16.46
N LEU A 71 -6.73 11.13 15.50
CA LEU A 71 -7.21 10.55 14.25
C LEU A 71 -6.77 9.10 14.15
N GLY A 72 -7.57 8.30 13.45
CA GLY A 72 -7.31 6.88 13.17
C GLY A 72 -8.26 5.96 13.93
N GLY A 73 -7.95 4.68 13.93
CA GLY A 73 -8.84 3.61 14.39
C GLY A 73 -9.48 2.87 13.21
N THR A 74 -10.57 2.17 13.49
CA THR A 74 -11.30 1.36 12.52
C THR A 74 -12.55 2.09 12.05
N SER A 75 -12.83 2.00 10.76
CA SER A 75 -14.05 2.50 10.13
C SER A 75 -14.54 1.51 9.08
N GLU A 76 -15.83 1.61 8.76
CA GLU A 76 -16.40 1.02 7.56
C GLU A 76 -15.98 1.84 6.33
N VAL A 77 -15.93 1.16 5.18
CA VAL A 77 -15.80 1.74 3.85
C VAL A 77 -17.00 1.26 3.04
N PHE A 78 -17.78 2.19 2.52
CA PHE A 78 -18.84 1.89 1.57
C PHE A 78 -18.22 1.85 0.17
N VAL A 79 -18.04 0.65 -0.38
CA VAL A 79 -17.50 0.47 -1.74
C VAL A 79 -18.63 0.78 -2.72
N ASP A 80 -18.41 1.74 -3.60
CA ASP A 80 -19.43 2.23 -4.55
C ASP A 80 -19.04 2.03 -6.02
N GLY A 81 -17.83 1.52 -6.27
CA GLY A 81 -17.38 1.17 -7.61
C GLY A 81 -15.99 0.57 -7.65
N GLY A 82 -15.61 0.08 -8.82
CA GLY A 82 -14.30 -0.49 -9.05
C GLY A 82 -14.25 -1.42 -10.25
N ALA A 83 -13.10 -2.06 -10.42
CA ALA A 83 -12.86 -3.10 -11.40
C ALA A 83 -11.87 -4.13 -10.83
N ILE A 84 -12.19 -5.41 -11.05
CA ILE A 84 -11.31 -6.53 -10.74
C ILE A 84 -10.91 -7.19 -12.06
N LYS A 85 -9.63 -7.47 -12.24
CA LYS A 85 -9.13 -8.22 -13.39
C LYS A 85 -8.44 -9.48 -12.92
N ILE A 86 -8.94 -10.63 -13.37
CA ILE A 86 -8.39 -11.96 -13.05
C ILE A 86 -7.93 -12.60 -14.36
N ASN A 87 -6.65 -12.95 -14.44
CA ASN A 87 -6.01 -13.61 -15.58
C ASN A 87 -6.31 -12.94 -16.94
N GLY A 88 -6.40 -11.60 -16.96
CA GLY A 88 -6.67 -10.87 -18.19
C GLY A 88 -8.14 -10.51 -18.42
N VAL A 89 -9.08 -11.13 -17.69
CA VAL A 89 -10.53 -10.88 -17.79
C VAL A 89 -10.93 -9.82 -16.79
N SER A 90 -11.59 -8.75 -17.25
CA SER A 90 -12.11 -7.67 -16.40
C SER A 90 -13.53 -7.95 -15.92
N TYR A 91 -13.79 -7.59 -14.68
CA TYR A 91 -15.07 -7.69 -13.98
C TYR A 91 -15.39 -6.34 -13.36
N ASP A 92 -16.43 -5.69 -13.88
CA ASP A 92 -16.83 -4.33 -13.47
C ASP A 92 -18.20 -4.33 -12.76
N ASN A 93 -18.91 -5.47 -12.79
CA ASN A 93 -20.15 -5.69 -12.04
C ASN A 93 -19.83 -6.23 -10.64
N LEU A 94 -19.27 -5.34 -9.82
CA LEU A 94 -18.97 -5.57 -8.42
C LEU A 94 -20.23 -5.37 -7.56
N GLY A 95 -20.35 -6.10 -6.46
CA GLY A 95 -21.36 -5.88 -5.45
C GLY A 95 -21.15 -4.55 -4.74
N LEU A 96 -22.23 -3.93 -4.27
CA LEU A 96 -22.09 -2.85 -3.30
C LEU A 96 -21.84 -3.48 -1.94
N ASP A 97 -20.56 -3.57 -1.56
CA ASP A 97 -20.13 -4.23 -0.33
C ASP A 97 -19.56 -3.23 0.69
N ILE A 98 -19.57 -3.64 1.96
CA ILE A 98 -19.03 -2.86 3.07
C ILE A 98 -17.69 -3.47 3.47
N GLY A 99 -16.62 -2.71 3.27
CA GLY A 99 -15.28 -3.05 3.71
C GLY A 99 -14.96 -2.53 5.10
N SER A 100 -13.83 -2.97 5.64
CA SER A 100 -13.23 -2.46 6.87
C SER A 100 -11.90 -1.79 6.56
N LEU A 101 -11.74 -0.56 7.04
CA LEU A 101 -10.51 0.22 7.02
C LEU A 101 -10.01 0.41 8.44
N PHE A 102 -8.73 0.13 8.66
CA PHE A 102 -8.02 0.55 9.85
C PHE A 102 -6.90 1.51 9.47
N VAL A 103 -6.75 2.60 10.23
CA VAL A 103 -5.65 3.56 10.13
C VAL A 103 -5.00 3.68 11.49
N SER A 104 -3.67 3.60 11.57
CA SER A 104 -2.93 3.75 12.83
C SER A 104 -3.26 5.08 13.51
N SER A 105 -3.58 5.03 14.80
CA SER A 105 -3.98 6.22 15.55
C SER A 105 -2.81 7.11 15.92
N PHE A 106 -3.01 8.43 15.86
CA PHE A 106 -2.06 9.42 16.34
C PHE A 106 -2.77 10.69 16.83
N THR A 107 -2.09 11.44 17.69
CA THR A 107 -2.61 12.68 18.27
C THR A 107 -1.93 13.90 17.62
N PHE A 108 -2.73 14.90 17.28
CA PHE A 108 -2.24 16.15 16.72
C PHE A 108 -1.47 16.94 17.78
N PRO A 109 -0.27 17.45 17.48
CA PRO A 109 0.54 18.16 18.46
C PRO A 109 -0.08 19.49 18.84
N THR A 110 0.18 19.95 20.07
CA THR A 110 -0.34 21.22 20.62
C THR A 110 0.59 22.41 20.42
N ASN A 111 1.72 22.21 19.73
CA ASN A 111 2.79 23.19 19.59
C ASN A 111 2.57 24.19 18.44
N GLY A 112 1.45 24.10 17.71
CA GLY A 112 1.09 25.01 16.63
C GLY A 112 2.06 24.98 15.45
N LYS A 113 2.62 23.80 15.15
CA LYS A 113 3.54 23.59 14.02
C LYS A 113 3.06 22.48 13.11
N ASP A 114 3.40 22.61 11.84
CA ASP A 114 3.36 21.50 10.88
C ASP A 114 4.07 20.28 11.45
N PHE A 115 3.56 19.10 11.13
CA PHE A 115 4.20 17.86 11.53
C PHE A 115 3.99 16.77 10.48
N THR A 116 4.91 15.81 10.49
CA THR A 116 4.85 14.61 9.67
C THR A 116 4.83 13.40 10.59
N VAL A 117 3.90 12.49 10.36
CA VAL A 117 3.69 11.29 11.18
C VAL A 117 3.72 10.04 10.31
N PRO A 118 4.36 8.94 10.75
CA PRO A 118 4.23 7.66 10.09
C PRO A 118 2.81 7.13 10.28
N VAL A 119 2.21 6.64 9.20
CA VAL A 119 0.86 6.06 9.21
C VAL A 119 0.90 4.70 8.54
N SER A 120 0.22 3.72 9.13
CA SER A 120 -0.09 2.45 8.50
C SER A 120 -1.59 2.28 8.38
N ALA A 121 -2.05 1.71 7.27
CA ALA A 121 -3.45 1.38 7.08
C ALA A 121 -3.61 -0.06 6.56
N SER A 122 -4.74 -0.66 6.90
CA SER A 122 -5.17 -1.95 6.37
C SER A 122 -6.59 -1.84 5.87
N PHE A 123 -6.86 -2.47 4.74
CA PHE A 123 -8.20 -2.56 4.17
C PHE A 123 -8.55 -4.03 3.93
N SER A 124 -9.81 -4.38 4.15
CA SER A 124 -10.36 -5.69 3.79
C SER A 124 -11.82 -5.59 3.38
N VAL A 125 -12.21 -6.32 2.35
CA VAL A 125 -13.61 -6.42 1.89
C VAL A 125 -13.84 -7.81 1.30
N ASP A 126 -15.05 -8.32 1.47
CA ASP A 126 -15.54 -9.48 0.73
C ASP A 126 -16.38 -8.94 -0.42
N GLU A 127 -16.00 -9.28 -1.66
CA GLU A 127 -16.58 -8.71 -2.86
C GLU A 127 -17.26 -9.80 -3.69
N LEU A 128 -18.52 -9.61 -4.07
CA LEU A 128 -19.23 -10.54 -4.95
C LEU A 128 -19.00 -10.20 -6.44
N ILE A 129 -18.27 -11.08 -7.13
CA ILE A 129 -18.16 -11.02 -8.59
C ILE A 129 -19.30 -11.85 -9.20
N VAL A 130 -20.27 -11.18 -9.82
CA VAL A 130 -21.43 -11.84 -10.44
C VAL A 130 -20.98 -12.87 -11.48
N GLY A 131 -21.37 -14.13 -11.28
CA GLY A 131 -21.03 -15.25 -12.17
C GLY A 131 -19.68 -15.92 -11.91
N VAL A 132 -18.89 -15.43 -10.95
CA VAL A 132 -17.63 -16.06 -10.49
C VAL A 132 -17.75 -16.53 -9.05
N GLY A 133 -18.27 -15.68 -8.16
CA GLY A 133 -18.39 -15.94 -6.72
C GLY A 133 -17.76 -14.84 -5.87
N ASN A 134 -17.64 -15.09 -4.57
CA ASN A 134 -17.06 -14.15 -3.62
C ASN A 134 -15.53 -14.21 -3.64
N ILE A 135 -14.90 -13.05 -3.55
CA ILE A 135 -13.45 -12.91 -3.36
C ILE A 135 -13.19 -12.10 -2.10
N HIS A 136 -12.31 -12.62 -1.24
CA HIS A 136 -11.80 -11.86 -0.11
C HIS A 136 -10.60 -11.03 -0.57
N LEU A 137 -10.71 -9.71 -0.43
CA LEU A 137 -9.67 -8.76 -0.77
C LEU A 137 -9.14 -8.14 0.51
N ASN A 138 -7.82 -8.13 0.66
CA ASN A 138 -7.17 -7.43 1.76
C ASN A 138 -5.83 -6.85 1.33
N GLY A 139 -5.34 -5.87 2.10
CA GLY A 139 -4.05 -5.25 1.86
C GLY A 139 -3.63 -4.35 3.01
N THR A 140 -2.31 -4.19 3.16
CA THR A 140 -1.72 -3.29 4.13
C THR A 140 -0.71 -2.37 3.44
N ALA A 141 -0.70 -1.11 3.84
CA ALA A 141 0.24 -0.13 3.32
C ALA A 141 0.70 0.81 4.44
N SER A 142 1.92 1.34 4.31
CA SER A 142 2.45 2.28 5.29
C SER A 142 3.21 3.40 4.60
N GLY A 143 3.34 4.53 5.28
CA GLY A 143 3.90 5.74 4.70
C GLY A 143 4.01 6.85 5.72
N LYS A 144 4.16 8.08 5.23
CA LYS A 144 4.23 9.29 6.04
C LYS A 144 3.22 10.29 5.52
N VAL A 145 2.51 10.93 6.44
CA VAL A 145 1.53 11.97 6.12
C VAL A 145 1.97 13.26 6.80
N THR A 146 1.87 14.37 6.08
CA THR A 146 2.19 15.70 6.60
C THR A 146 0.92 16.51 6.76
N PHE A 147 0.73 17.07 7.96
CA PHE A 147 -0.37 17.96 8.29
C PHE A 147 0.15 19.38 8.48
N LYS A 148 -0.63 20.35 8.00
CA LYS A 148 -0.28 21.76 8.02
C LYS A 148 -1.06 22.48 9.10
N PHE A 149 -0.36 23.29 9.91
CA PHE A 149 -0.97 24.11 10.93
C PHE A 149 -1.32 25.49 10.37
N ASN A 150 -2.59 25.88 10.48
CA ASN A 150 -3.03 27.22 10.13
C ASN A 150 -2.97 28.12 11.36
N SER A 151 -1.96 28.99 11.44
CA SER A 151 -1.77 29.91 12.57
C SER A 151 -2.87 30.95 12.73
N ASN A 152 -3.64 31.26 11.67
CA ASN A 152 -4.70 32.26 11.75
C ASN A 152 -5.95 31.73 12.47
N VAL A 153 -6.21 30.42 12.34
CA VAL A 153 -7.39 29.77 12.93
C VAL A 153 -7.02 28.90 14.13
N GLY A 154 -5.74 28.55 14.30
CA GLY A 154 -5.25 27.70 15.39
C GLY A 154 -5.57 26.22 15.20
N LEU A 155 -5.81 25.77 13.97
CA LEU A 155 -6.24 24.41 13.64
C LEU A 155 -5.38 23.79 12.53
N TYR A 156 -5.38 22.46 12.45
CA TYR A 156 -4.72 21.70 11.41
C TYR A 156 -5.61 21.50 10.19
N SER A 157 -5.03 21.62 9.00
CA SER A 157 -5.69 21.26 7.75
C SER A 157 -5.63 19.75 7.52
N PRO A 158 -6.74 19.11 7.09
CA PRO A 158 -6.72 17.71 6.71
C PRO A 158 -5.87 17.52 5.44
N SER A 159 -5.31 16.33 5.28
CA SER A 159 -4.29 16.02 4.26
C SER A 159 -4.62 14.70 3.56
N THR A 160 -4.33 14.57 2.29
CA THR A 160 -4.53 13.27 1.63
C THR A 160 -3.54 12.24 2.19
N ILE A 161 -4.06 11.14 2.72
CA ILE A 161 -3.29 9.99 3.17
C ILE A 161 -3.04 9.11 1.96
N PHE A 162 -1.81 9.09 1.45
CA PHE A 162 -1.39 8.22 0.36
C PHE A 162 -0.36 7.22 0.86
N LEU A 163 -0.69 5.94 0.82
CA LEU A 163 0.12 4.85 1.34
C LEU A 163 0.36 3.82 0.26
N THR A 164 1.57 3.27 0.19
CA THR A 164 1.92 2.20 -0.73
C THR A 164 2.79 1.18 -0.03
N THR A 165 2.73 -0.08 -0.46
CA THR A 165 3.63 -1.13 0.03
C THR A 165 5.08 -0.74 -0.25
N VAL A 166 5.89 -0.76 0.80
CA VAL A 166 7.34 -0.64 0.67
C VAL A 166 7.89 -2.08 0.52
N PRO A 167 8.78 -2.35 -0.46
CA PRO A 167 9.42 -3.65 -0.59
C PRO A 167 10.03 -4.07 0.75
N GLU A 168 9.77 -5.30 1.17
CA GLU A 168 10.32 -5.79 2.44
C GLU A 168 11.85 -5.68 2.45
N PRO A 169 12.48 -5.28 3.57
CA PRO A 169 13.93 -5.19 3.69
C PRO A 169 14.66 -6.48 3.33
N SER A 170 14.00 -7.63 3.51
CA SER A 170 14.45 -8.98 3.14
C SER A 170 14.71 -9.11 1.63
N THR A 171 13.84 -8.54 0.78
CA THR A 171 13.95 -8.56 -0.69
C THR A 171 15.15 -7.71 -1.15
N LEU A 172 15.34 -6.54 -0.54
CA LEU A 172 16.53 -5.69 -0.77
C LEU A 172 17.81 -6.37 -0.31
N GLY A 173 17.77 -7.02 0.86
CA GLY A 173 18.89 -7.79 1.39
C GLY A 173 19.28 -8.95 0.47
N LEU A 174 18.30 -9.70 -0.04
CA LEU A 174 18.52 -10.80 -0.96
C LEU A 174 19.13 -10.32 -2.29
N LEU A 175 18.63 -9.21 -2.84
CA LEU A 175 19.23 -8.57 -4.03
C LEU A 175 20.68 -8.15 -3.79
N GLY A 176 20.97 -7.52 -2.64
CA GLY A 176 22.32 -7.11 -2.25
C GLY A 176 23.29 -8.28 -2.08
N ILE A 177 22.84 -9.37 -1.46
CA ILE A 177 23.64 -10.60 -1.29
C ILE A 177 23.87 -11.27 -2.65
N GLY A 178 22.87 -11.28 -3.55
CA GLY A 178 23.01 -11.80 -4.90
C GLY A 178 24.08 -11.06 -5.72
N LEU A 179 24.05 -9.72 -5.71
CA LEU A 179 25.01 -8.85 -6.40
C LEU A 179 26.44 -9.04 -5.88
N THR A 180 26.63 -9.09 -4.55
CA THR A 180 27.94 -9.30 -3.94
C THR A 180 28.50 -10.70 -4.26
N GLY A 181 27.66 -11.73 -4.30
CA GLY A 181 28.04 -13.08 -4.73
C GLY A 181 28.53 -13.15 -6.18
N ILE A 182 27.85 -12.44 -7.10
CA ILE A 182 28.24 -12.37 -8.52
C ILE A 182 29.62 -11.68 -8.68
N LEU A 183 29.83 -10.56 -7.98
CA LEU A 183 31.09 -9.80 -8.03
C LEU A 183 32.27 -10.62 -7.48
N ALA A 184 32.06 -11.38 -6.40
CA ALA A 184 33.08 -12.27 -5.83
C ALA A 184 33.50 -13.39 -6.80
N LEU A 185 32.54 -13.98 -7.51
CA LEU A 185 32.80 -15.00 -8.53
C LEU A 185 33.52 -14.43 -9.77
N ALA A 186 33.16 -13.22 -10.21
CA ALA A 186 33.83 -12.53 -11.31
C ALA A 186 35.30 -12.21 -10.97
N ARG A 187 35.56 -11.70 -9.76
CA ARG A 187 36.93 -11.46 -9.26
C ARG A 187 37.77 -12.75 -9.22
N LYS A 188 37.18 -13.87 -8.80
CA LYS A 188 37.90 -15.15 -8.73
C LYS A 188 38.27 -15.69 -10.11
N LYS A 189 37.44 -15.44 -11.14
CA LYS A 189 37.78 -15.80 -12.53
C LYS A 189 38.87 -14.92 -13.13
N LEU A 190 38.88 -13.61 -12.84
CA LEU A 190 39.91 -12.68 -13.33
C LEU A 190 41.31 -13.02 -12.79
N LYS A 191 41.41 -13.41 -11.51
CA LYS A 191 42.68 -13.88 -10.91
C LYS A 191 43.21 -15.22 -11.42
N LEU A 192 42.40 -15.99 -12.16
CA LEU A 192 42.78 -17.28 -12.73
C LEU A 192 43.27 -17.19 -14.19
N ILE A 193 43.19 -15.99 -14.78
CA ILE A 193 43.57 -15.70 -16.17
C ILE A 193 44.87 -14.86 -16.24
N GLN A 194 45.31 -14.30 -15.11
CA GLN A 194 46.66 -13.75 -14.92
C GLN A 194 47.59 -14.84 -14.39
#